data_AF-A0A660VFA6-F1
#
_entry.id   AF-A0A660VFA6-F1
#
_cell.length_a   1.000
_cell.length_b   1.000
_cell.length_c   1.000
_cell.angle_alpha   90.00
_cell.angle_beta   90.00
_cell.angle_gamma   90.00
#
_symmetry.space_group_name_H-M   'P 1'
#
loop_
_entity.id
_entity.type
_entity.pdbx_description
1 polymer ?
#
loop_
_entity_poly.entity_id
_entity_poly.type
_entity_poly.pdbx_seq_one_letter_code
_entity_poly.pdbx_strand_id
1 'polypeptide(L)'
;SSVNYGAGGAVFVIGGGSVTIHNSILWGNIGPIHEIDVYDNNSSCTLKNCCIDASGMYSYAPSASCIVEDKCIYDDPLFVNATGGDFHLQGSSPCIDAGDDSLVPDSVTTDLDGNRRIVDGNNDGTATVDIGAYEYQP
;
A
#
# COMPACT_ATOMS: atom_id res chain seq x y z
N SER A 1 -2.95 -10.70 34.16
CA SER A 1 -3.89 -11.07 33.09
C SER A 1 -4.29 -9.82 32.34
N SER A 2 -3.63 -9.55 31.22
CA SER A 2 -4.07 -8.65 30.15
C SER A 2 -3.10 -8.86 28.99
N VAL A 3 -3.46 -9.77 28.08
CA VAL A 3 -2.80 -9.91 26.78
C VAL A 3 -3.24 -8.70 25.96
N ASN A 4 -2.29 -7.85 25.54
CA ASN A 4 -2.56 -6.79 24.57
C ASN A 4 -2.87 -7.47 23.23
N TYR A 5 -4.08 -7.27 22.72
CA TYR A 5 -4.52 -7.83 21.44
C TYR A 5 -4.15 -6.86 20.31
N GLY A 6 -3.37 -7.37 19.34
CA GLY A 6 -3.35 -6.97 17.92
C GLY A 6 -2.88 -5.55 17.59
N ALA A 7 -1.64 -5.42 17.10
CA ALA A 7 -1.24 -4.24 16.33
C ALA A 7 -0.95 -4.75 14.91
N GLY A 8 -1.73 -4.32 13.93
CA GLY A 8 -1.29 -4.40 12.54
C GLY A 8 0.00 -3.59 12.37
N GLY A 9 0.95 -4.11 11.59
CA GLY A 9 2.25 -3.47 11.38
C GLY A 9 2.15 -2.18 10.59
N ALA A 10 1.26 -2.13 9.60
CA ALA A 10 0.97 -0.94 8.80
C ALA A 10 -0.40 -0.33 9.15
N VAL A 11 -1.44 -1.17 9.29
CA VAL A 11 -2.82 -0.71 9.44
C VAL A 11 -3.52 -1.47 10.56
N PHE A 12 -4.11 -0.73 11.51
CA PHE A 12 -4.96 -1.29 12.56
C PHE A 12 -6.26 -0.49 12.65
N VAL A 13 -7.40 -1.15 12.40
CA VAL A 13 -8.72 -0.49 12.33
C VAL A 13 -9.67 -1.10 13.36
N ILE A 14 -10.15 -0.25 14.27
CA ILE A 14 -11.05 -0.63 15.38
C ILE A 14 -12.12 0.44 15.64
N GLY A 15 -13.09 0.11 16.48
CA GLY A 15 -14.11 1.01 17.00
C GLY A 15 -15.13 1.47 15.95
N GLY A 16 -15.29 0.73 14.85
CA GLY A 16 -16.07 1.18 13.71
C GLY A 16 -15.36 2.19 12.80
N GLY A 17 -14.04 2.31 12.92
CA GLY A 17 -13.23 3.13 12.02
C GLY A 17 -13.20 2.58 10.60
N SER A 18 -12.99 3.46 9.62
CA SER A 18 -12.76 3.08 8.23
C SER A 18 -11.51 3.76 7.69
N VAL A 19 -10.74 3.04 6.88
CA VAL A 19 -9.59 3.58 6.17
C VAL A 19 -9.66 3.21 4.70
N THR A 20 -9.24 4.16 3.85
CA THR A 20 -9.07 3.93 2.42
C THR A 20 -7.64 4.31 2.05
N ILE A 21 -6.95 3.41 1.35
CA ILE A 21 -5.56 3.56 0.95
C ILE A 21 -5.48 3.38 -0.57
N HIS A 22 -4.78 4.29 -1.23
CA HIS A 22 -4.59 4.30 -2.68
C HIS A 22 -3.11 4.33 -3.03
N ASN A 23 -2.72 3.74 -4.17
CA ASN A 23 -1.40 3.91 -4.79
C ASN A 23 -0.23 3.72 -3.79
N SER A 24 -0.35 2.77 -2.86
CA SER A 24 0.58 2.61 -1.73
C SER A 24 1.15 1.21 -1.66
N ILE A 25 2.40 1.10 -1.20
CA ILE A 25 3.03 -0.18 -0.88
C ILE A 25 2.91 -0.42 0.62
N LEU A 26 2.28 -1.53 1.00
CA LEU A 26 2.25 -2.08 2.35
C LEU A 26 2.97 -3.42 2.27
N TRP A 27 4.30 -3.40 2.35
CA TRP A 27 5.11 -4.60 2.20
C TRP A 27 6.14 -4.73 3.32
N GLY A 28 6.20 -5.91 3.94
CA GLY A 28 7.19 -6.23 4.96
C GLY A 28 6.94 -5.51 6.30
N ASN A 29 5.78 -4.87 6.50
CA ASN A 29 5.40 -4.29 7.78
C ASN A 29 4.79 -5.37 8.68
N ILE A 30 5.63 -6.29 9.14
CA ILE A 30 5.17 -7.36 10.03
C ILE A 30 5.03 -6.76 11.44
N GLY A 31 3.80 -6.40 11.80
CA GLY A 31 3.43 -6.19 13.21
C GLY A 31 3.63 -7.48 14.01
N PRO A 32 3.40 -7.51 15.33
CA PRO A 32 3.52 -8.74 16.11
C PRO A 32 2.65 -9.91 15.61
N ILE A 33 1.66 -9.65 14.74
CA ILE A 33 0.72 -10.66 14.24
C ILE A 33 0.40 -10.49 12.74
N HIS A 34 0.06 -9.28 12.28
CA HIS A 34 -0.38 -9.01 10.90
C HIS A 34 0.13 -7.65 10.38
N GLU A 35 0.14 -7.41 9.08
CA GLU A 35 0.41 -6.12 8.41
C GLU A 35 -0.83 -5.22 8.38
N ILE A 36 -1.99 -5.79 8.03
CA ILE A 36 -3.29 -5.13 8.06
C ILE A 36 -4.21 -5.90 8.99
N ASP A 37 -4.76 -5.23 9.99
CA ASP A 37 -5.61 -5.83 11.01
C ASP A 37 -6.91 -5.01 11.19
N VAL A 38 -8.05 -5.63 10.86
CA VAL A 38 -9.39 -5.07 11.07
C VAL A 38 -10.09 -5.83 12.20
N TYR A 39 -10.26 -5.19 13.36
CA TYR A 39 -10.49 -5.89 14.62
C TYR A 39 -11.97 -6.13 14.98
N ASP A 40 -12.91 -5.37 14.40
CA ASP A 40 -14.33 -5.52 14.71
C ASP A 40 -15.24 -5.45 13.47
N ASN A 41 -16.49 -5.85 13.67
CA ASN A 41 -17.47 -6.05 12.59
C ASN A 41 -17.95 -4.76 11.93
N ASN A 42 -17.71 -3.61 12.55
CA ASN A 42 -18.10 -2.30 12.03
C ASN A 42 -16.90 -1.52 11.47
N SER A 43 -15.69 -2.06 11.55
CA SER A 43 -14.49 -1.48 10.95
C SER A 43 -14.22 -1.98 9.54
N SER A 44 -13.55 -1.14 8.74
CA SER A 44 -13.19 -1.49 7.37
C SER A 44 -11.89 -0.87 6.87
N CYS A 45 -11.27 -1.55 5.92
CA CYS A 45 -10.11 -1.12 5.14
C CYS A 45 -10.42 -1.30 3.66
N THR A 46 -10.21 -0.27 2.85
CA THR A 46 -10.31 -0.35 1.39
C THR A 46 -8.96 -0.05 0.77
N LEU A 47 -8.45 -0.95 -0.06
CA LEU A 47 -7.18 -0.83 -0.76
C LEU A 47 -7.46 -0.72 -2.26
N LYS A 48 -6.92 0.32 -2.90
CA LYS A 48 -7.00 0.48 -4.36
C LYS A 48 -5.63 0.71 -4.95
N ASN A 49 -5.26 -0.06 -5.97
CA ASN A 49 -3.94 0.06 -6.60
C ASN A 49 -2.82 0.04 -5.54
N CYS A 50 -2.89 -0.89 -4.60
CA CYS A 50 -1.88 -1.04 -3.55
C CYS A 50 -1.05 -2.30 -3.82
N CYS A 51 0.21 -2.29 -3.43
CA CYS A 51 1.06 -3.47 -3.43
C CYS A 51 1.19 -3.98 -2.01
N ILE A 52 0.75 -5.21 -1.75
CA ILE A 52 0.63 -5.74 -0.39
C ILE A 52 1.11 -7.17 -0.27
N ASP A 53 1.73 -7.51 0.87
CA ASP A 53 1.97 -8.89 1.22
C ASP A 53 0.65 -9.50 1.75
N ALA A 54 -0.05 -10.24 0.89
CA ALA A 54 -1.34 -10.86 1.23
C ALA A 54 -1.26 -11.77 2.47
N SER A 55 -0.07 -12.29 2.81
CA SER A 55 0.09 -13.12 4.01
C SER A 55 -0.02 -12.33 5.32
N GLY A 56 0.10 -11.00 5.23
CA GLY A 56 -0.02 -10.07 6.35
C GLY A 56 -1.43 -9.55 6.61
N MET A 57 -2.47 -10.01 5.91
CA MET A 57 -3.82 -9.46 6.06
C MET A 57 -4.69 -10.31 6.98
N TYR A 58 -5.36 -9.66 7.94
CA TYR A 58 -6.28 -10.33 8.84
C TYR A 58 -7.49 -9.46 9.17
N SER A 59 -8.63 -10.12 9.30
CA SER A 59 -9.82 -9.53 9.89
C SER A 59 -10.42 -10.44 10.95
N TYR A 60 -10.69 -9.85 12.11
CA TYR A 60 -11.42 -10.48 13.20
C TYR A 60 -12.94 -10.50 12.97
N ALA A 61 -13.43 -9.84 11.92
CA ALA A 61 -14.84 -9.82 11.56
C ALA A 61 -15.18 -11.00 10.61
N PRO A 62 -16.17 -11.86 10.93
CA PRO A 62 -16.53 -13.02 10.10
C PRO A 62 -17.21 -12.65 8.76
N SER A 63 -17.46 -11.37 8.48
CA SER A 63 -17.92 -10.92 7.17
C SER A 63 -16.73 -10.57 6.28
N ALA A 64 -16.62 -11.26 5.14
CA ALA A 64 -15.63 -11.08 4.08
C ALA A 64 -15.67 -9.70 3.36
N SER A 65 -16.22 -8.66 4.01
CA SER A 65 -16.47 -7.32 3.45
C SER A 65 -15.78 -6.19 4.22
N CYS A 66 -14.96 -6.52 5.21
CA CYS A 66 -14.25 -5.55 6.05
C CYS A 66 -12.90 -5.14 5.44
N ILE A 67 -12.26 -6.00 4.65
CA ILE A 67 -11.14 -5.60 3.79
C ILE A 67 -11.63 -5.73 2.35
N VAL A 68 -11.58 -4.63 1.61
CA VAL A 68 -12.01 -4.55 0.21
C VAL A 68 -10.82 -4.15 -0.63
N GLU A 69 -10.50 -4.98 -1.61
CA GLU A 69 -9.32 -4.81 -2.46
C GLU A 69 -9.76 -4.60 -3.90
N ASP A 70 -9.15 -3.60 -4.56
CA ASP A 70 -9.36 -3.30 -5.97
C ASP A 70 -8.00 -3.07 -6.64
N LYS A 71 -7.70 -3.85 -7.68
CA LYS A 71 -6.42 -3.77 -8.42
C LYS A 71 -5.16 -3.81 -7.54
N CYS A 72 -5.16 -4.62 -6.48
CA CYS A 72 -3.98 -4.79 -5.64
C CYS A 72 -2.98 -5.78 -6.28
N ILE A 73 -1.70 -5.53 -6.03
CA ILE A 73 -0.55 -6.34 -6.46
C ILE A 73 -0.04 -7.12 -5.25
N TYR A 74 0.29 -8.40 -5.45
CA TYR A 74 0.77 -9.30 -4.38
C TYR A 74 2.17 -9.86 -4.66
N ASP A 75 2.89 -9.22 -5.56
CA ASP A 75 4.26 -9.54 -5.91
C ASP A 75 5.23 -8.56 -5.24
N ASP A 76 6.45 -9.01 -4.99
CA ASP A 76 7.52 -8.20 -4.37
C ASP A 76 7.65 -6.85 -5.08
N PRO A 77 7.57 -5.71 -4.36
CA PRO A 77 7.74 -4.37 -4.95
C PRO A 77 9.15 -4.14 -5.49
N LEU A 78 10.11 -5.03 -5.21
CA LEU A 78 11.50 -4.95 -5.65
C LEU A 78 12.14 -3.62 -5.25
N PHE A 79 12.12 -3.30 -3.96
CA PHE A 79 12.85 -2.15 -3.43
C PHE A 79 14.37 -2.27 -3.67
N VAL A 80 15.04 -1.15 -3.90
CA VAL A 80 16.51 -1.10 -4.07
C VAL A 80 17.22 -1.60 -2.81
N ASN A 81 16.84 -1.09 -1.62
CA ASN A 81 17.36 -1.58 -0.34
C ASN A 81 16.42 -1.22 0.83
N ALA A 82 15.32 -1.98 0.97
CA ALA A 82 14.36 -1.80 2.06
C ALA A 82 15.01 -1.85 3.46
N THR A 83 15.99 -2.75 3.67
CA THR A 83 16.68 -2.86 4.98
C THR A 83 17.54 -1.64 5.33
N GLY A 84 18.01 -0.92 4.31
CA GLY A 84 18.73 0.34 4.44
C GLY A 84 17.83 1.58 4.40
N GLY A 85 16.51 1.41 4.28
CA GLY A 85 15.55 2.51 4.15
C GLY A 85 15.45 3.12 2.75
N ASP A 86 16.01 2.46 1.74
CA ASP A 86 15.89 2.85 0.33
C ASP A 86 14.70 2.12 -0.30
N PHE A 87 13.57 2.83 -0.35
CA PHE A 87 12.30 2.33 -0.86
C PHE A 87 12.05 2.74 -2.32
N HIS A 88 13.09 3.14 -3.06
CA HIS A 88 12.97 3.27 -4.51
C HIS A 88 12.73 1.90 -5.16
N LEU A 89 12.00 1.91 -6.27
CA LEU A 89 11.72 0.71 -7.06
C LEU A 89 12.92 0.35 -7.95
N GLN A 90 13.20 -0.94 -8.09
CA GLN A 90 14.06 -1.45 -9.16
C GLN A 90 13.29 -1.42 -10.49
N GLY A 91 13.99 -1.27 -11.61
CA GLY A 91 13.37 -1.09 -12.94
C GLY A 91 12.53 -2.25 -13.48
N SER A 92 12.48 -3.39 -12.78
CA SER A 92 11.58 -4.51 -13.09
C SER A 92 10.43 -4.65 -12.08
N SER A 93 10.22 -3.66 -11.22
CA SER A 93 9.18 -3.68 -10.20
C SER A 93 7.79 -3.75 -10.84
N PRO A 94 6.88 -4.58 -10.30
CA PRO A 94 5.49 -4.60 -10.74
C PRO A 94 4.72 -3.33 -10.36
N CYS A 95 5.30 -2.46 -9.52
CA CYS A 95 4.66 -1.25 -9.02
C CYS A 95 4.85 -0.03 -9.94
N ILE A 96 5.71 -0.13 -10.96
CA ILE A 96 5.96 0.95 -11.93
C ILE A 96 4.74 1.10 -12.85
N ASP A 97 4.26 2.33 -13.03
CA ASP A 97 3.09 2.72 -13.83
C ASP A 97 1.82 1.88 -13.53
N ALA A 98 1.66 1.44 -12.29
CA ALA A 98 0.59 0.52 -11.89
C ALA A 98 -0.53 1.18 -11.04
N GLY A 99 -0.38 2.46 -10.71
CA GLY A 99 -1.32 3.21 -9.91
C GLY A 99 -2.56 3.69 -10.67
N ASP A 100 -3.34 4.54 -10.00
CA ASP A 100 -4.47 5.25 -10.58
C ASP A 100 -4.31 6.77 -10.36
N ASP A 101 -4.04 7.48 -11.45
CA ASP A 101 -3.85 8.94 -11.46
C ASP A 101 -5.04 9.70 -10.86
N SER A 102 -6.27 9.17 -11.02
CA SER A 102 -7.48 9.82 -10.49
C SER A 102 -7.59 9.75 -8.98
N LEU A 103 -6.79 8.89 -8.34
CA LEU A 103 -6.72 8.73 -6.89
C LEU A 103 -5.54 9.48 -6.26
N VAL A 104 -4.71 10.15 -7.07
CA VAL A 104 -3.68 11.09 -6.59
C VAL A 104 -4.36 12.40 -6.19
N PRO A 105 -4.24 12.87 -4.93
CA PRO A 105 -4.83 14.14 -4.54
C PRO A 105 -4.19 15.31 -5.32
N ASP A 106 -5.00 16.28 -5.76
CA ASP A 106 -4.54 17.44 -6.53
C ASP A 106 -3.40 18.24 -5.84
N SER A 107 -3.33 18.19 -4.50
CA SER A 107 -2.29 18.86 -3.72
C SER A 107 -0.96 18.11 -3.67
N VAL A 108 -0.91 16.86 -4.14
CA VAL A 108 0.29 16.00 -4.17
C VAL A 108 0.84 15.99 -5.59
N THR A 109 1.71 16.95 -5.89
CA THR A 109 2.29 17.10 -7.22
C THR A 109 3.66 16.45 -7.38
N THR A 110 4.31 16.11 -6.26
CA THR A 110 5.62 15.47 -6.24
C THR A 110 5.68 14.25 -5.32
N ASP A 111 6.65 13.38 -5.58
CA ASP A 111 7.05 12.30 -4.69
C ASP A 111 7.92 12.80 -3.52
N LEU A 112 8.45 11.87 -2.72
CA LEU A 112 9.29 12.21 -1.56
C LEU A 112 10.67 12.77 -1.92
N ASP A 113 11.15 12.56 -3.15
CA ASP A 113 12.40 13.13 -3.67
C ASP A 113 12.18 14.47 -4.38
N GLY A 114 10.92 14.91 -4.51
CA GLY A 114 10.54 16.15 -5.18
C GLY A 114 10.39 16.01 -6.69
N ASN A 115 10.43 14.78 -7.23
CA ASN A 115 10.12 14.50 -8.63
C ASN A 115 8.62 14.57 -8.86
N ARG A 116 8.19 14.84 -10.09
CA ARG A 116 6.76 14.89 -10.43
C ARG A 116 6.09 13.55 -10.11
N ARG A 117 4.89 13.59 -9.52
CA ARG A 117 4.20 12.40 -9.02
C ARG A 117 3.60 11.47 -10.08
N ILE A 118 3.39 11.95 -11.30
CA ILE A 118 2.88 11.12 -12.40
C ILE A 118 3.91 11.25 -13.52
N VAL A 119 4.63 10.17 -13.83
CA VAL A 119 5.65 10.11 -14.89
C VAL A 119 5.38 8.89 -15.77
N ASP A 120 6.11 8.76 -16.88
CA ASP A 120 6.09 7.56 -17.73
C ASP A 120 7.34 6.74 -17.35
N GLY A 121 7.20 5.89 -16.34
CA GLY A 121 8.32 5.17 -15.73
C GLY A 121 8.87 4.05 -16.61
N ASN A 122 8.00 3.42 -17.40
CA ASN A 122 8.30 2.30 -18.29
C ASN A 122 8.63 2.74 -19.73
N ASN A 123 8.47 4.03 -20.05
CA ASN A 123 8.66 4.65 -21.38
C ASN A 123 7.76 4.09 -22.48
N ASP A 124 6.51 3.72 -22.16
CA ASP A 124 5.53 3.24 -23.14
C ASP A 124 4.75 4.38 -23.84
N GLY A 125 4.98 5.62 -23.41
CA GLY A 125 4.31 6.82 -23.92
C GLY A 125 3.10 7.26 -23.08
N THR A 126 2.80 6.55 -21.99
CA THR A 126 1.71 6.85 -21.07
C THR A 126 2.29 7.16 -19.70
N ALA A 127 2.01 8.35 -19.18
CA ALA A 127 2.36 8.65 -17.80
C ALA A 127 1.31 8.05 -16.86
N THR A 128 1.73 7.35 -15.82
CA THR A 128 0.87 6.82 -14.76
C THR A 128 1.64 6.86 -13.43
N VAL A 129 0.96 7.13 -12.33
CA VAL A 129 1.58 7.13 -11.00
C VAL A 129 2.09 5.74 -10.62
N ASP A 130 3.28 5.66 -10.05
CA ASP A 130 3.76 4.44 -9.42
C ASP A 130 2.99 4.14 -8.12
N ILE A 131 2.83 2.86 -7.82
CA ILE A 131 2.38 2.44 -6.49
C ILE A 131 3.55 2.61 -5.53
N GLY A 132 3.44 3.49 -4.54
CA GLY A 132 4.51 3.74 -3.58
C GLY A 132 4.69 5.21 -3.18
N ALA A 133 5.83 5.52 -2.57
CA ALA A 133 6.14 6.90 -2.13
C ALA A 133 7.10 7.63 -3.07
N TYR A 134 7.78 6.89 -3.95
CA TYR A 134 8.79 7.35 -4.89
C TYR A 134 8.39 6.94 -6.31
N GLU A 135 8.62 7.81 -7.28
CA GLU A 135 8.42 7.48 -8.70
C GLU A 135 9.73 6.99 -9.31
N TYR A 136 9.69 5.87 -10.01
CA TYR A 136 10.80 5.37 -10.79
C TYR A 136 11.09 6.33 -11.95
N GLN A 137 12.33 6.81 -12.02
CA GLN A 137 12.82 7.60 -13.14
C GLN A 137 13.70 6.71 -14.03
N PRO A 138 13.42 6.61 -15.34
CA PRO A 138 14.21 5.81 -16.27
C PRO A 138 15.60 6.38 -16.58
#